data_AF-A0A1H9WTR6-F1
#
_entry.id   AF-A0A1H9WTR6-F1
#
_cell.length_a   1.000
_cell.length_b   1.000
_cell.length_c   1.000
_cell.angle_alpha   90.00
_cell.angle_beta   90.00
_cell.angle_gamma   90.00
#
_symmetry.space_group_name_H-M   'P 1'
#
loop_
_entity.id
_entity.type
_entity.pdbx_description
1 polymer ?
#
loop_
_entity_poly.entity_id
_entity_poly.type
_entity_poly.pdbx_seq_one_letter_code
_entity_poly.pdbx_strand_id
1 'polypeptide(L)'
;MENVTEISLISKKELLHNTYSSENVSSANAVDNFIEKQEPTFYQRFKSAIFALLGQDQKMVSHLYGVYRSLTYRVTQLLPHEREFYESIGYEAPMISLHAAKQKKIRNLAGYYSGVFEKMYQRDLFAFFAEHE
;
A
#
# COMPACT_ATOMS: atom_id res chain seq x y z
N MET A 1 50.80 -13.11 43.37
CA MET A 1 51.31 -12.52 42.11
C MET A 1 50.57 -13.23 40.98
N GLU A 2 49.29 -12.86 40.80
CA GLU A 2 48.79 -11.85 39.84
C GLU A 2 48.70 -12.44 38.42
N ASN A 3 47.57 -13.10 38.12
CA ASN A 3 46.43 -12.60 37.31
C ASN A 3 46.70 -12.59 35.79
N VAL A 4 46.53 -13.76 35.15
CA VAL A 4 46.58 -13.95 33.68
C VAL A 4 45.17 -14.26 33.17
N THR A 5 44.21 -13.39 33.50
CA THR A 5 42.80 -13.53 33.10
C THR A 5 42.21 -12.18 32.69
N GLU A 6 42.85 -11.49 31.73
CA GLU A 6 42.29 -10.30 31.09
C GLU A 6 42.56 -10.22 29.58
N ILE A 7 42.43 -11.35 28.86
CA ILE A 7 42.44 -11.32 27.37
C ILE A 7 41.18 -11.98 26.78
N SER A 8 40.06 -11.93 27.51
CA SER A 8 38.81 -12.62 27.13
C SER A 8 37.66 -11.68 26.74
N LEU A 9 37.79 -10.35 26.83
CA LEU A 9 36.63 -9.46 26.66
C LEU A 9 36.84 -8.21 25.80
N ILE A 10 37.85 -8.19 24.91
CA ILE A 10 37.83 -7.25 23.77
C ILE A 10 36.88 -7.83 22.71
N SER A 11 35.61 -7.82 23.09
CA SER A 11 34.45 -8.32 22.37
C SER A 11 34.17 -7.40 21.20
N LYS A 12 34.51 -7.83 19.97
CA LYS A 12 33.87 -7.62 18.65
C LYS A 12 33.26 -6.24 18.27
N LYS A 13 33.33 -5.22 19.12
CA LYS A 13 32.69 -3.90 18.96
C LYS A 13 33.60 -2.91 18.25
N GLU A 14 34.90 -3.19 18.13
CA GLU A 14 35.88 -2.29 17.50
C GLU A 14 36.15 -2.57 16.01
N LEU A 15 35.47 -3.54 15.39
CA LEU A 15 35.61 -3.81 13.94
C LEU A 15 34.40 -3.36 13.09
N LEU A 16 33.66 -2.36 13.56
CA LEU A 16 32.73 -1.61 12.71
C LEU A 16 33.34 -0.25 12.40
N HIS A 17 34.31 -0.25 11.48
CA HIS A 17 34.69 0.97 10.78
C HIS A 17 33.54 1.37 9.85
N ASN A 18 32.61 2.17 10.37
CA ASN A 18 31.49 2.69 9.60
C ASN A 18 32.01 3.64 8.52
N THR A 19 31.73 3.35 7.25
CA THR A 19 32.16 4.12 6.07
C THR A 19 31.34 5.40 5.86
N TYR A 20 30.91 6.06 6.93
CA TYR A 20 30.16 7.32 6.86
C TYR A 20 31.04 8.46 7.36
N SER A 21 31.21 9.49 6.51
CA SER A 21 31.87 10.76 6.85
C SER A 21 31.23 11.40 8.09
N SER A 22 32.03 11.71 9.11
CA SER A 22 31.59 12.49 10.26
C SER A 22 31.62 13.98 9.91
N GLU A 23 30.56 14.46 9.26
CA GLU A 23 30.39 15.90 9.00
C GLU A 23 29.76 16.55 10.23
N ASN A 24 30.42 17.59 10.76
CA ASN A 24 29.93 18.39 11.87
C ASN A 24 28.63 19.11 11.46
N VAL A 25 27.50 18.64 11.98
CA VAL A 25 26.20 19.27 11.75
C VAL A 25 26.09 20.54 12.60
N SER A 26 26.24 21.70 11.96
CA SER A 26 25.95 23.00 12.56
C SER A 26 24.47 23.12 12.93
N SER A 27 24.24 23.77 14.05
CA SER A 27 22.97 23.94 14.75
C SER A 27 21.87 24.62 13.93
N ALA A 28 20.69 24.00 13.98
CA ALA A 28 19.35 24.61 14.02
C ALA A 28 19.03 25.71 12.99
N ASN A 29 18.64 25.30 11.79
CA ASN A 29 17.62 26.02 11.05
C ASN A 29 16.27 25.44 11.44
N ALA A 30 15.40 26.24 12.08
CA ALA A 30 14.01 25.88 12.28
C ALA A 30 13.36 25.74 10.90
N VAL A 31 13.19 24.49 10.44
CA VAL A 31 12.45 24.19 9.23
C VAL A 31 10.98 24.42 9.55
N ASP A 32 10.41 25.46 8.99
CA ASP A 32 8.98 25.72 9.02
C ASP A 32 8.28 24.59 8.28
N ASN A 33 7.85 23.56 9.02
CA ASN A 33 7.06 22.45 8.50
C ASN A 33 5.63 22.94 8.28
N PHE A 34 5.45 23.82 7.30
CA PHE A 34 4.13 24.03 6.72
C PHE A 34 3.75 22.69 6.08
N ILE A 35 2.99 21.87 6.81
CA ILE A 35 2.42 20.63 6.31
C ILE A 35 1.42 21.07 5.24
N GLU A 36 1.88 21.25 4.01
CA GLU A 36 0.99 21.17 2.86
C GLU A 36 0.23 19.86 3.03
N LYS A 37 -1.10 19.96 3.15
CA LYS A 37 -1.98 18.79 3.19
C LYS A 37 -1.78 18.05 1.86
N GLN A 38 -0.85 17.10 1.83
CA GLN A 38 -0.68 16.22 0.69
C GLN A 38 -1.98 15.47 0.49
N GLU A 39 -2.47 15.46 -0.74
CA GLU A 39 -3.62 14.66 -1.13
C GLU A 39 -3.36 13.19 -0.75
N PRO A 40 -4.33 12.51 -0.11
CA PRO A 40 -4.14 11.15 0.33
C PRO A 40 -3.91 10.24 -0.86
N THR A 41 -2.88 9.41 -0.77
CA THR A 41 -2.56 8.39 -1.78
C THR A 41 -3.74 7.46 -2.00
N PHE A 42 -3.82 6.82 -3.17
CA PHE A 42 -4.84 5.81 -3.45
C PHE A 42 -4.93 4.73 -2.37
N TYR A 43 -3.79 4.23 -1.89
CA TYR A 43 -3.76 3.26 -0.80
C TYR A 43 -4.37 3.81 0.49
N GLN A 44 -4.10 5.06 0.86
CA GLN A 44 -4.70 5.68 2.04
C GLN A 44 -6.22 5.82 1.89
N ARG A 45 -6.71 6.25 0.72
CA ARG A 45 -8.15 6.33 0.41
C ARG A 45 -8.81 4.94 0.49
N PHE A 46 -8.20 3.94 -0.15
CA PHE A 46 -8.65 2.54 -0.15
C PHE A 46 -8.71 1.96 1.27
N LYS A 47 -7.63 2.13 2.03
CA LYS A 47 -7.52 1.65 3.42
C LYS A 47 -8.60 2.27 4.31
N SER A 48 -8.76 3.58 4.25
CA SER A 48 -9.77 4.30 5.04
C SER A 48 -11.18 3.83 4.73
N ALA A 49 -11.50 3.58 3.45
CA ALA A 49 -12.81 3.09 3.03
C ALA A 49 -13.11 1.68 3.56
N ILE A 50 -12.16 0.76 3.46
CA ILE A 50 -12.34 -0.60 4.01
C ILE A 50 -12.44 -0.57 5.53
N PHE A 51 -11.66 0.27 6.20
CA PHE A 51 -11.71 0.44 7.65
C PHE A 51 -13.06 0.95 8.14
N ALA A 52 -13.69 1.85 7.40
CA ALA A 52 -15.04 2.30 7.72
C ALA A 52 -16.07 1.15 7.63
N LEU A 53 -15.83 0.12 6.81
CA LEU A 53 -16.77 -0.97 6.58
C LEU A 53 -16.57 -2.21 7.46
N LEU A 54 -15.31 -2.57 7.75
CA LEU A 54 -14.92 -3.80 8.46
C LEU A 54 -14.27 -3.54 9.83
N GLY A 55 -14.03 -2.28 10.20
CA GLY A 55 -13.16 -1.94 11.32
C GLY A 55 -11.68 -2.04 10.94
N GLN A 56 -10.79 -1.87 11.92
CA GLN A 56 -9.34 -1.75 11.71
C GLN A 56 -8.62 -3.10 11.45
N ASP A 57 -9.15 -3.93 10.55
CA ASP A 57 -8.48 -5.17 10.12
C ASP A 57 -7.42 -4.88 9.04
N GLN A 58 -6.19 -4.62 9.48
CA GLN A 58 -5.05 -4.37 8.58
C GLN A 58 -4.77 -5.54 7.63
N LYS A 59 -5.00 -6.78 8.08
CA LYS A 59 -4.70 -7.98 7.29
C LYS A 59 -5.63 -8.07 6.09
N MET A 60 -6.92 -7.84 6.31
CA MET A 60 -7.90 -7.83 5.23
C MET A 60 -7.64 -6.70 4.22
N VAL A 61 -7.34 -5.49 4.70
CA VAL A 61 -6.98 -4.37 3.81
C VAL A 61 -5.79 -4.71 2.94
N SER A 62 -4.71 -5.22 3.55
CA SER A 62 -3.49 -5.56 2.82
C SER A 62 -3.74 -6.65 1.80
N HIS A 63 -4.59 -7.63 2.14
CA HIS A 63 -4.96 -8.72 1.24
C HIS A 63 -5.78 -8.22 0.03
N LEU A 64 -6.82 -7.43 0.27
CA LEU A 64 -7.65 -6.87 -0.81
C LEU A 64 -6.86 -5.89 -1.69
N TYR A 65 -5.99 -5.08 -1.09
CA TYR A 65 -5.09 -4.20 -1.83
C TYR A 65 -4.06 -5.00 -2.65
N GLY A 66 -3.59 -6.14 -2.14
CA GLY A 66 -2.75 -7.08 -2.88
C GLY A 66 -3.46 -7.62 -4.13
N VAL A 67 -4.74 -7.99 -4.02
CA VAL A 67 -5.56 -8.41 -5.17
C VAL A 67 -5.68 -7.27 -6.19
N TYR A 68 -6.04 -6.06 -5.75
CA TYR A 68 -6.07 -4.88 -6.62
C TYR A 68 -4.77 -4.73 -7.41
N ARG A 69 -3.63 -4.73 -6.71
CA ARG A 69 -2.32 -4.59 -7.35
C ARG A 69 -2.06 -5.72 -8.34
N SER A 70 -2.40 -6.96 -8.02
CA SER A 70 -2.18 -8.08 -8.94
C SER A 70 -2.96 -7.93 -10.25
N LEU A 71 -4.15 -7.33 -10.20
CA LEU A 71 -5.00 -7.10 -11.37
C LEU A 71 -4.50 -5.91 -12.21
N THR A 72 -4.00 -4.86 -11.58
CA THR A 72 -3.73 -3.57 -12.26
C THR A 72 -2.24 -3.32 -12.53
N TYR A 73 -1.33 -4.02 -11.86
CA TYR A 73 0.11 -3.70 -11.88
C TYR A 73 0.70 -3.63 -13.29
N ARG A 74 0.47 -4.65 -14.11
CA ARG A 74 1.03 -4.68 -15.48
C ARG A 74 0.41 -3.60 -16.36
N VAL A 75 -0.90 -3.40 -16.26
CA VAL A 75 -1.60 -2.48 -17.16
C VAL A 75 -1.29 -1.03 -16.80
N THR A 76 -1.25 -0.69 -15.52
CA THR A 76 -0.88 0.66 -15.05
C THR A 76 0.59 0.99 -15.30
N GLN A 77 1.46 0.00 -15.52
CA GLN A 77 2.83 0.21 -15.99
C GLN A 77 2.91 0.49 -17.49
N LEU A 78 2.12 -0.22 -18.29
CA LEU A 78 2.11 -0.06 -19.75
C LEU A 78 1.30 1.17 -20.19
N LEU A 79 0.22 1.48 -19.47
CA LEU A 79 -0.73 2.54 -19.74
C LEU A 79 -0.90 3.42 -18.49
N PRO A 80 0.07 4.29 -18.18
CA PRO A 80 0.02 5.12 -16.98
C PRO A 80 -1.12 6.15 -17.02
N HIS A 81 -1.54 6.58 -18.22
CA HIS A 81 -2.63 7.53 -18.40
C HIS A 81 -3.98 6.96 -17.97
N GLU A 82 -4.17 5.64 -18.06
CA GLU A 82 -5.40 4.94 -17.66
C GLU A 82 -5.45 4.62 -16.16
N ARG A 83 -4.46 5.06 -15.38
CA ARG A 83 -4.38 4.75 -13.94
C ARG A 83 -5.64 5.16 -13.19
N GLU A 84 -6.19 6.35 -13.48
CA GLU A 84 -7.37 6.87 -12.78
C GLU A 84 -8.59 5.97 -13.01
N PHE A 85 -8.76 5.44 -14.22
CA PHE A 85 -9.80 4.47 -14.53
C PHE A 85 -9.66 3.21 -13.67
N TYR A 86 -8.46 2.62 -13.59
CA TYR A 86 -8.23 1.44 -12.74
C TYR A 86 -8.37 1.73 -11.25
N GLU A 87 -7.96 2.91 -10.78
CA GLU A 87 -8.15 3.34 -9.39
C GLU A 87 -9.64 3.50 -9.04
N SER A 88 -10.46 4.03 -9.94
CA SER A 88 -11.91 4.17 -9.72
C SER A 88 -12.59 2.80 -9.52
N ILE A 89 -12.35 1.85 -10.42
CA ILE A 89 -12.85 0.47 -10.29
C ILE A 89 -12.25 -0.20 -9.05
N GLY A 90 -10.96 0.03 -8.80
CA GLY A 90 -10.24 -0.47 -7.64
C GLY A 90 -10.80 0.04 -6.32
N TYR A 91 -11.44 1.20 -6.30
CA TYR A 91 -12.12 1.77 -5.15
C TYR A 91 -13.54 1.22 -4.99
N GLU A 92 -14.32 1.14 -6.06
CA GLU A 92 -15.74 0.74 -6.00
C GLU A 92 -15.94 -0.78 -5.81
N ALA A 93 -15.19 -1.60 -6.56
CA ALA A 93 -15.32 -3.05 -6.52
C ALA A 93 -15.12 -3.69 -5.12
N PRO A 94 -14.16 -3.28 -4.27
CA PRO A 94 -14.08 -3.81 -2.92
C PRO A 94 -15.26 -3.35 -2.05
N MET A 95 -15.79 -2.13 -2.23
CA MET A 95 -16.95 -1.65 -1.46
C MET A 95 -18.19 -2.51 -1.75
N ILE A 96 -18.45 -2.80 -3.03
CA ILE A 96 -19.53 -3.69 -3.46
C ILE A 96 -19.34 -5.09 -2.87
N SER A 97 -18.10 -5.60 -2.90
CA SER A 97 -17.76 -6.92 -2.36
C SER A 97 -18.00 -7.01 -0.85
N LEU A 98 -17.66 -5.95 -0.11
CA LEU A 98 -17.87 -5.85 1.32
C LEU A 98 -19.36 -5.71 1.67
N HIS A 99 -20.11 -4.90 0.94
CA HIS A 99 -21.58 -4.82 1.09
C HIS A 99 -22.23 -6.18 0.83
N ALA A 100 -21.81 -6.88 -0.22
CA ALA A 100 -22.27 -8.23 -0.50
C ALA A 100 -21.92 -9.20 0.65
N ALA A 101 -20.71 -9.12 1.21
CA ALA A 101 -20.29 -9.95 2.34
C ALA A 101 -21.10 -9.70 3.62
N LYS A 102 -21.65 -8.48 3.80
CA LYS A 102 -22.57 -8.16 4.91
C LYS A 102 -23.94 -8.82 4.74
N GLN A 103 -24.39 -9.02 3.50
CA GLN A 103 -25.73 -9.55 3.21
C GLN A 103 -25.76 -11.08 3.05
N LYS A 104 -24.68 -11.69 2.56
CA LYS A 104 -24.60 -13.12 2.29
C LYS A 104 -23.26 -13.69 2.75
N LYS A 105 -23.26 -14.99 3.06
CA LYS A 105 -22.04 -15.71 3.46
C LYS A 105 -21.11 -15.90 2.26
N ILE A 106 -20.07 -15.09 2.17
CA ILE A 106 -19.02 -15.21 1.16
C ILE A 106 -17.82 -15.95 1.77
N ARG A 107 -17.51 -17.16 1.28
CA ARG A 107 -16.40 -17.98 1.79
C ARG A 107 -15.03 -17.41 1.40
N ASN A 108 -14.92 -16.85 0.20
CA ASN A 108 -13.68 -16.26 -0.32
C ASN A 108 -13.96 -14.82 -0.79
N LEU A 109 -13.75 -13.85 0.10
CA LEU A 109 -13.98 -12.45 -0.19
C LEU A 109 -13.02 -11.89 -1.25
N ALA A 110 -11.74 -12.30 -1.20
CA ALA A 110 -10.73 -11.87 -2.15
C ALA A 110 -11.04 -12.34 -3.60
N GLY A 111 -11.44 -13.61 -3.74
CA GLY A 111 -11.89 -14.14 -5.03
C GLY A 111 -13.18 -13.50 -5.52
N TYR A 112 -14.13 -13.25 -4.62
CA TYR A 112 -15.36 -12.52 -4.97
C TYR A 112 -15.04 -11.10 -5.46
N TYR A 113 -14.14 -10.40 -4.77
CA TYR A 113 -13.66 -9.08 -5.17
C TYR A 113 -13.03 -9.08 -6.56
N SER A 114 -12.14 -10.04 -6.87
CA SER A 114 -11.56 -10.17 -8.21
C SER A 114 -12.62 -10.31 -9.29
N GLY A 115 -13.66 -11.11 -9.05
CA GLY A 115 -14.76 -11.29 -10.01
C GLY A 115 -15.65 -10.04 -10.16
N VAL A 116 -15.87 -9.28 -9.07
CA VAL A 116 -16.57 -7.99 -9.15
C VAL A 116 -15.75 -6.98 -9.96
N PHE A 117 -14.45 -6.91 -9.69
CA PHE A 117 -13.53 -6.03 -10.42
C PHE A 117 -13.55 -6.32 -11.92
N GLU A 118 -13.43 -7.60 -12.32
CA GLU A 118 -13.44 -7.99 -13.72
C GLU A 118 -14.75 -7.63 -14.42
N LYS A 119 -15.90 -7.82 -13.76
CA LYS A 119 -17.20 -7.45 -14.33
C LYS A 119 -17.37 -5.95 -14.50
N MET A 120 -16.92 -5.15 -13.54
CA MET A 120 -16.93 -3.70 -13.64
C MET A 120 -16.00 -3.22 -14.75
N TYR A 121 -14.79 -3.76 -14.78
CA TYR A 121 -13.83 -3.49 -15.83
C TYR A 121 -14.40 -3.76 -17.22
N GLN A 122 -14.99 -4.94 -17.44
CA GLN A 122 -15.61 -5.27 -18.73
C GLN A 122 -16.74 -4.30 -19.07
N ARG A 123 -17.66 -4.03 -18.14
CA ARG A 123 -18.78 -3.11 -18.35
C ARG A 123 -18.30 -1.71 -18.74
N ASP A 124 -17.36 -1.16 -17.98
CA ASP A 124 -16.90 0.21 -18.14
C ASP A 124 -15.99 0.34 -19.38
N LEU A 125 -15.21 -0.69 -19.70
CA LEU A 125 -14.43 -0.75 -20.93
C LEU A 125 -15.33 -0.79 -22.18
N PHE A 126 -16.40 -1.58 -22.16
CA PHE A 126 -17.35 -1.61 -23.29
C PHE A 126 -18.10 -0.29 -23.43
N ALA A 127 -18.47 0.36 -22.31
CA ALA A 127 -19.08 1.68 -22.34
C ALA A 127 -18.12 2.71 -22.96
N PHE A 128 -16.85 2.70 -22.57
CA PHE A 128 -15.82 3.57 -23.13
C PHE A 128 -15.72 3.43 -24.66
N PHE A 129 -15.69 2.20 -25.19
CA PHE A 129 -15.62 1.98 -26.64
C PHE A 129 -16.91 2.39 -27.37
N ALA A 130 -18.08 2.22 -26.75
CA ALA A 130 -19.35 2.63 -27.34
C ALA A 130 -19.51 4.15 -27.49
N GLU A 131 -18.79 4.96 -26.69
CA GLU A 131 -18.80 6.42 -26.79
C GLU A 131 -17.91 6.96 -27.94
N HIS A 132 -17.09 6.10 -28.53
CA HIS A 132 -16.10 6.46 -29.56
C HIS A 132 -16.47 5.90 -30.95
N GLU A 133 -17.70 5.39 -31.11
CA GLU A 133 -18.30 4.92 -32.35
C GLU A 133 -19.41 5.88 -32.82
#